data_AF-A0A7X9CGL6-F1
#
_entry.id   AF-A0A7X9CGL6-F1
#
_cell.length_a   1.000
_cell.length_b   1.000
_cell.length_c   1.000
_cell.angle_alpha   90.00
_cell.angle_beta   90.00
_cell.angle_gamma   90.00
#
_symmetry.space_group_name_H-M   'P 1'
#
loop_
_entity.id
_entity.type
_entity.pdbx_description
1 polymer ?
#
loop_
_entity_poly.entity_id
_entity_poly.type
_entity_poly.pdbx_seq_one_letter_code
_entity_poly.pdbx_strand_id
1 'polypeptide(L)'
;MSKLYVIGIGPGGREHMTYKAVETIKKCDIIVGYTPYIEYLGDLVEGKEIYSTGMKGEIEICKLAIEKAKEKDTAIISTGDAGLYGMAGPILELSEDVDVEIIPGITAAFSAASELGSPIMHD
;
A
#
# COMPACT_ATOMS: atom_id res chain seq x y z
N MET A 1 16.17 1.88 13.18
CA MET A 1 16.22 1.70 11.72
C MET A 1 14.83 2.03 11.22
N SER A 2 14.74 2.82 10.15
CA SER A 2 13.48 3.09 9.46
C SER A 2 13.01 1.84 8.72
N LYS A 3 11.70 1.76 8.48
CA LYS A 3 11.04 0.59 7.85
C LYS A 3 10.24 1.01 6.62
N LEU A 4 10.21 0.12 5.62
CA LEU A 4 9.31 0.23 4.46
C LEU A 4 8.05 -0.60 4.70
N TYR A 5 6.90 0.05 4.71
CA TYR A 5 5.60 -0.60 4.84
C TYR A 5 4.94 -0.71 3.47
N VAL A 6 4.66 -1.93 3.02
CA VAL A 6 3.89 -2.17 1.79
C VAL A 6 2.44 -2.39 2.20
N ILE A 7 1.57 -1.41 1.92
CA ILE A 7 0.24 -1.34 2.54
C ILE A 7 -0.86 -1.55 1.50
N GLY A 8 -1.60 -2.65 1.64
CA GLY A 8 -2.87 -2.87 0.96
C GLY A 8 -3.99 -2.08 1.63
N ILE A 9 -4.58 -1.12 0.92
CA ILE A 9 -5.64 -0.25 1.48
C ILE A 9 -7.06 -0.75 1.21
N GLY A 10 -7.19 -1.95 0.63
CA GLY A 10 -8.48 -2.49 0.25
C GLY A 10 -9.02 -1.91 -1.06
N PRO A 11 -10.29 -2.19 -1.42
CA PRO A 11 -10.90 -1.83 -2.70
C PRO A 11 -11.09 -0.32 -2.95
N GLY A 12 -10.80 0.52 -1.95
CA GLY A 12 -11.11 1.96 -1.93
C GLY A 12 -12.02 2.29 -0.75
N GLY A 13 -12.04 3.56 -0.32
CA GLY A 13 -12.82 3.99 0.84
C GLY A 13 -12.16 3.64 2.19
N ARG A 14 -12.32 4.53 3.18
CA ARG A 14 -11.67 4.42 4.49
C ARG A 14 -12.28 3.30 5.35
N GLU A 15 -13.55 3.03 5.16
CA GLU A 15 -14.33 1.97 5.80
C GLU A 15 -13.85 0.56 5.43
N HIS A 16 -13.17 0.41 4.29
CA HIS A 16 -12.62 -0.86 3.83
C HIS A 16 -11.14 -1.05 4.19
N MET A 17 -10.49 -0.03 4.74
CA MET A 17 -9.12 -0.15 5.23
C MET A 17 -9.10 -0.96 6.54
N THR A 18 -8.13 -1.84 6.68
CA THR A 18 -7.90 -2.51 7.97
C THR A 18 -7.43 -1.49 9.01
N TYR A 19 -7.74 -1.74 10.28
CA TYR A 19 -7.21 -0.93 11.39
C TYR A 19 -5.67 -0.87 11.35
N LYS A 20 -5.01 -1.99 11.01
CA LYS A 20 -3.55 -2.06 10.87
C LYS A 20 -3.04 -1.14 9.75
N ALA A 21 -3.71 -1.09 8.59
CA ALA A 21 -3.34 -0.19 7.49
C ALA A 21 -3.40 1.28 7.93
N VAL A 22 -4.51 1.68 8.54
CA VAL A 22 -4.72 3.07 9.02
C VAL A 22 -3.65 3.47 10.03
N GLU A 23 -3.44 2.67 11.07
CA GLU A 23 -2.43 2.98 12.10
C GLU A 23 -1.01 2.96 11.55
N THR A 24 -0.74 2.11 10.56
CA THR A 24 0.58 2.07 9.91
C THR A 24 0.82 3.31 9.06
N ILE A 25 -0.17 3.78 8.30
CA ILE A 25 -0.05 5.01 7.51
C ILE A 25 0.19 6.22 8.43
N LYS A 26 -0.53 6.30 9.56
CA LYS A 26 -0.40 7.41 10.51
C LYS A 26 1.02 7.57 11.06
N LYS A 27 1.74 6.48 11.33
CA LYS A 27 3.11 6.53 11.85
C LYS A 27 4.19 6.78 10.78
N CYS A 28 3.88 6.64 9.50
CA CYS A 28 4.86 6.87 8.43
C CYS A 28 5.07 8.37 8.19
N ASP A 29 6.31 8.78 7.97
CA ASP A 29 6.65 10.17 7.62
C ASP A 29 6.48 10.43 6.11
N ILE A 30 6.67 9.38 5.31
CA ILE A 30 6.70 9.45 3.85
C ILE A 30 5.64 8.51 3.26
N ILE A 31 4.88 8.99 2.28
CA ILE A 31 3.93 8.21 1.49
C ILE A 31 4.39 8.18 0.04
N VAL A 32 4.48 6.97 -0.52
CA VAL A 32 4.84 6.69 -1.91
C VAL A 32 3.73 5.89 -2.56
N GLY A 33 3.39 6.18 -3.82
CA GLY A 33 2.36 5.42 -4.54
C GLY A 33 1.83 6.14 -5.75
N TYR A 34 0.92 5.49 -6.49
CA TYR A 34 0.26 6.16 -7.61
C TYR A 34 -0.70 7.23 -7.09
N THR A 35 -0.75 8.38 -7.77
CA THR A 35 -1.58 9.53 -7.35
C THR A 35 -3.03 9.13 -7.00
N PRO A 36 -3.76 8.33 -7.81
CA PRO A 36 -5.12 7.93 -7.47
C PRO A 36 -5.22 7.12 -6.17
N TYR A 37 -4.17 6.35 -5.83
CA TYR A 37 -4.18 5.51 -4.63
C TYR A 37 -3.96 6.33 -3.37
N ILE A 38 -3.10 7.35 -3.48
CA ILE A 38 -2.85 8.30 -2.39
C ILE A 38 -4.08 9.17 -2.14
N GLU A 39 -4.83 9.55 -3.17
CA GLU A 39 -6.09 10.30 -3.03
C GLU A 39 -7.11 9.58 -2.14
N TYR A 40 -7.17 8.24 -2.19
CA TYR A 40 -8.06 7.45 -1.30
C TYR A 40 -7.70 7.56 0.19
N LEU A 41 -6.50 8.01 0.53
CA LEU A 41 -6.06 8.14 1.92
C LEU A 41 -6.69 9.35 2.63
N GLY A 42 -7.14 10.36 1.90
CA GLY A 42 -7.75 11.57 2.47
C GLY A 42 -6.86 12.26 3.51
N ASP A 43 -7.39 12.52 4.70
CA ASP A 43 -6.69 13.17 5.82
C ASP A 43 -5.48 12.39 6.34
N LEU A 44 -5.32 11.10 6.00
CA LEU A 44 -4.16 10.32 6.46
C LEU A 44 -2.82 10.80 5.89
N VAL A 45 -2.82 11.63 4.85
CA VAL A 45 -1.59 12.19 4.25
C VAL A 45 -1.19 13.55 4.83
N GLU A 46 -2.01 14.13 5.71
CA GLU A 46 -1.73 15.45 6.27
C GLU A 46 -0.40 15.47 7.04
N GLY A 47 0.45 16.45 6.71
CA GLY A 47 1.76 16.63 7.34
C GLY A 47 2.84 15.64 6.90
N LYS A 48 2.58 14.80 5.88
CA LYS A 48 3.53 13.80 5.37
C LYS A 48 4.20 14.26 4.07
N GLU A 49 5.39 13.74 3.80
CA GLU A 49 6.02 13.91 2.49
C GLU A 49 5.40 12.95 1.48
N ILE A 50 4.98 13.45 0.31
CA ILE A 50 4.27 12.66 -0.69
C ILE A 50 5.11 12.56 -1.96
N TYR A 51 5.38 11.33 -2.39
CA TYR A 51 6.02 11.03 -3.66
C TYR A 51 5.09 10.19 -4.52
N SER A 52 4.56 10.78 -5.58
CA SER A 52 3.61 10.09 -6.44
C SER A 52 3.99 10.15 -7.91
N THR A 53 3.55 9.14 -8.64
CA THR A 53 3.61 9.11 -10.11
C THR A 53 2.22 8.80 -10.66
N GLY A 54 2.03 9.00 -11.96
CA GLY A 54 0.88 8.41 -12.66
C GLY A 54 1.00 6.88 -12.72
N MET A 55 0.12 6.20 -13.46
CA MET A 55 0.14 4.73 -13.58
C MET A 55 1.19 4.22 -14.58
N LYS A 56 2.47 4.51 -14.34
CA LYS A 56 3.62 4.00 -15.11
C LYS A 56 4.83 3.87 -14.19
N GLY A 57 5.70 2.89 -14.47
CA GLY A 57 6.98 2.73 -13.81
C GLY A 57 6.89 2.08 -12.42
N GLU A 58 6.34 0.87 -12.37
CA GLU A 58 6.20 0.09 -11.13
C GLU A 58 7.54 -0.15 -10.42
N ILE A 59 8.58 -0.46 -11.19
CA ILE A 59 9.92 -0.69 -10.66
C ILE A 59 10.54 0.61 -10.15
N GLU A 60 10.33 1.71 -10.86
CA GLU A 60 10.84 3.03 -10.50
C GLU A 60 10.22 3.53 -9.19
N ILE A 61 8.91 3.38 -9.01
CA ILE A 61 8.25 3.79 -7.77
C ILE A 61 8.64 2.89 -6.60
N CYS A 62 8.85 1.60 -6.83
CA CYS A 62 9.38 0.67 -5.83
C CYS A 62 10.79 1.07 -5.38
N LYS A 63 11.69 1.39 -6.32
CA LYS A 63 13.05 1.88 -6.02
C LYS A 63 13.02 3.17 -5.22
N LEU A 64 12.12 4.11 -5.56
CA LEU A 64 11.94 5.34 -4.81
C LEU A 64 11.49 5.08 -3.37
N ALA A 65 10.54 4.18 -3.16
CA ALA A 65 10.09 3.81 -1.81
C ALA A 65 11.20 3.17 -0.98
N ILE A 66 12.02 2.30 -1.59
CA ILE A 66 13.19 1.68 -0.94
C ILE A 66 14.23 2.75 -0.57
N GLU A 67 14.48 3.72 -1.45
CA GLU A 67 15.42 4.80 -1.18
C GLU A 67 14.95 5.69 -0.03
N LYS A 68 13.67 6.09 -0.03
CA LYS A 68 13.05 6.89 1.03
C LYS A 68 12.99 6.16 2.38
N ALA A 69 12.81 4.84 2.35
CA ALA A 69 12.84 4.01 3.55
C ALA A 69 14.21 3.94 4.23
N LYS A 70 15.30 4.37 3.57
CA LYS A 70 16.62 4.54 4.21
C LYS A 70 16.71 5.81 5.06
N GLU A 71 15.80 6.75 4.84
CA GLU A 71 15.75 8.02 5.56
C GLU A 71 14.76 7.97 6.73
N LYS A 72 13.51 7.53 6.46
CA LYS A 72 12.38 7.57 7.41
C LYS A 72 11.40 6.43 7.18
N ASP A 73 10.50 6.23 8.14
CA ASP A 73 9.40 5.27 7.99
C ASP A 73 8.53 5.66 6.79
N THR A 74 8.48 4.76 5.81
CA THR A 74 7.91 5.03 4.49
C THR A 74 6.81 4.03 4.20
N ALA A 75 5.64 4.49 3.74
CA ALA A 75 4.58 3.64 3.23
C ALA A 75 4.56 3.66 1.70
N ILE A 76 4.55 2.50 1.05
CA ILE A 76 4.16 2.35 -0.35
C ILE A 76 2.74 1.78 -0.45
N ILE A 77 1.86 2.49 -1.16
CA ILE A 77 0.42 2.21 -1.17
C ILE A 77 0.05 1.30 -2.35
N SER A 78 -0.65 0.21 -2.05
CA SER A 78 -1.31 -0.68 -3.01
C SER A 78 -2.81 -0.69 -2.77
N THR A 79 -3.63 -0.66 -3.82
CA THR A 79 -5.07 -0.94 -3.68
C THR A 79 -5.30 -2.45 -3.57
N GLY A 80 -6.42 -2.85 -2.98
CA GLY A 80 -6.71 -4.23 -2.67
C GLY A 80 -5.76 -4.78 -1.60
N ASP A 81 -5.12 -5.90 -1.92
CA ASP A 81 -4.09 -6.52 -1.09
C ASP A 81 -2.69 -6.22 -1.64
N ALA A 82 -1.72 -6.00 -0.74
CA ALA A 82 -0.34 -5.70 -1.14
C ALA A 82 0.36 -6.85 -1.89
N GLY A 83 -0.04 -8.10 -1.63
CA GLY A 83 0.56 -9.30 -2.21
C GLY A 83 -0.13 -9.81 -3.48
N LEU A 84 -1.39 -9.43 -3.73
CA LEU A 84 -2.14 -9.87 -4.91
C LEU A 84 -2.11 -8.80 -6.00
N TYR A 85 -1.22 -8.96 -6.98
CA TYR A 85 -0.95 -7.98 -8.05
C TYR A 85 -0.60 -6.57 -7.52
N GLY A 86 -0.10 -6.50 -6.27
CA GLY A 86 0.33 -5.28 -5.60
C GLY A 86 1.85 -5.13 -5.56
N MET A 87 2.33 -4.16 -4.77
CA MET A 87 3.74 -3.78 -4.73
C MET A 87 4.64 -4.71 -3.90
N ALA A 88 4.10 -5.70 -3.18
CA ALA A 88 4.91 -6.52 -2.28
C ALA A 88 5.95 -7.37 -3.02
N GLY A 89 5.58 -7.97 -4.16
CA GLY A 89 6.49 -8.77 -4.98
C GLY A 89 7.70 -7.96 -5.46
N PRO A 90 7.49 -6.90 -6.26
CA PRO A 90 8.57 -6.05 -6.74
C PRO A 90 9.42 -5.44 -5.61
N ILE A 91 8.81 -5.04 -4.49
CA ILE A 91 9.56 -4.52 -3.33
C ILE A 91 10.48 -5.59 -2.77
N LEU A 92 9.98 -6.79 -2.48
CA LEU A 92 10.78 -7.87 -1.89
C LEU A 92 11.91 -8.33 -2.81
N GLU A 93 11.71 -8.27 -4.14
CA GLU A 93 12.76 -8.57 -5.12
C GLU A 93 13.88 -7.51 -5.15
N LEU A 94 13.56 -6.25 -4.84
CA LEU A 94 14.47 -5.12 -4.93
C LEU A 94 15.06 -4.70 -3.56
N SER A 95 14.47 -5.11 -2.45
CA SER A 95 14.84 -4.69 -1.10
C SER A 95 15.92 -5.59 -0.50
N GLU A 96 17.19 -5.26 -0.73
CA GLU A 96 18.33 -5.99 -0.13
C GLU A 96 18.66 -5.54 1.31
N ASP A 97 18.55 -4.24 1.59
CA ASP A 97 19.08 -3.61 2.82
C ASP A 97 18.03 -2.83 3.64
N VAL A 98 16.74 -3.08 3.43
CA VAL A 98 15.65 -2.36 4.10
C VAL A 98 14.74 -3.35 4.82
N ASP A 99 14.36 -3.03 6.06
CA ASP A 99 13.35 -3.79 6.79
C ASP A 99 11.98 -3.54 6.13
N VAL A 100 11.37 -4.59 5.60
CA VAL A 100 10.08 -4.53 4.89
C VAL A 100 8.99 -5.20 5.71
N GLU A 101 7.88 -4.50 5.91
CA GLU A 101 6.67 -5.08 6.51
C GLU A 101 5.49 -4.95 5.56
N ILE A 102 4.86 -6.10 5.26
CA ILE A 102 3.66 -6.15 4.42
C ILE A 102 2.43 -6.03 5.31
N ILE A 103 1.54 -5.08 4.99
CA ILE A 103 0.25 -4.90 5.63
C ILE A 103 -0.84 -5.34 4.65
N PRO A 104 -1.59 -6.41 4.96
CA PRO A 104 -2.59 -6.94 4.04
C PRO A 104 -3.82 -6.03 3.97
N GLY A 105 -4.51 -6.13 2.84
CA GLY A 105 -5.77 -5.42 2.58
C GLY A 105 -6.82 -6.36 1.98
N ILE A 106 -8.08 -5.89 1.92
CA ILE A 106 -9.16 -6.66 1.32
C ILE A 106 -9.03 -6.58 -0.21
N THR A 107 -8.71 -7.69 -0.87
CA THR A 107 -8.64 -7.70 -2.34
C THR A 107 -10.00 -7.41 -2.98
N ALA A 108 -9.96 -6.85 -4.20
CA ALA A 108 -11.14 -6.57 -5.02
C ALA A 108 -12.01 -7.82 -5.23
N ALA A 109 -11.42 -9.02 -5.31
CA ALA A 109 -12.19 -10.26 -5.48
C ALA A 109 -13.17 -10.51 -4.32
N PHE A 110 -12.72 -10.34 -3.08
CA PHE A 110 -13.55 -10.57 -1.90
C PHE A 110 -14.52 -9.41 -1.64
N SER A 111 -14.11 -8.17 -1.96
CA SER A 111 -15.01 -7.03 -1.93
C SER A 111 -16.15 -7.17 -2.96
N ALA A 112 -15.86 -7.63 -4.17
CA ALA A 112 -16.89 -7.85 -5.18
C ALA A 112 -17.78 -9.04 -4.81
N ALA A 113 -17.22 -10.08 -4.20
CA ALA A 113 -17.99 -11.24 -3.78
C ALA A 113 -19.06 -10.90 -2.73
N SER A 114 -18.77 -10.00 -1.77
CA SER A 114 -19.76 -9.61 -0.76
C SER A 114 -20.95 -8.87 -1.34
N GLU A 115 -20.74 -8.07 -2.40
CA GLU A 115 -21.84 -7.40 -3.13
C GLU A 115 -22.73 -8.39 -3.88
N LEU A 116 -22.19 -9.56 -4.23
CA LEU A 116 -22.88 -10.63 -4.94
C LEU A 116 -23.43 -11.73 -4.00
N GLY A 117 -23.21 -11.61 -2.68
CA GLY A 117 -23.54 -12.63 -1.68
C GLY A 117 -22.37 -13.58 -1.41
N SER A 118 -22.38 -14.78 -2.01
CA SER A 118 -21.35 -15.80 -1.78
C SER A 118 -20.91 -16.51 -3.08
N PRO A 119 -20.52 -15.77 -4.14
CA PRO A 119 -20.23 -16.36 -5.46
C PRO A 119 -18.97 -17.24 -5.50
N ILE A 120 -18.10 -17.12 -4.50
CA ILE A 120 -16.82 -17.82 -4.37
C ILE A 120 -16.77 -18.70 -3.12
N MET A 121 -17.92 -19.24 -2.70
CA MET A 121 -18.01 -20.08 -1.49
C MET A 121 -17.39 -21.48 -1.65
N HIS A 122 -17.08 -21.89 -2.88
CA HIS A 122 -16.55 -23.21 -3.21
C HIS A 122 -15.52 -23.08 -4.33
N ASP A 123 -14.50 -23.95 -4.31
CA ASP A 123 -13.45 -24.08 -5.33
C ASP A 123 -13.95 -24.73 -6.63
#